data_AF-A0A4R8SZW7-F1
#
_entry.id   AF-A0A4R8SZW7-F1
#
_cell.length_a   1.000
_cell.length_b   1.000
_cell.length_c   1.000
_cell.angle_alpha   90.00
_cell.angle_beta   90.00
_cell.angle_gamma   90.00
#
_symmetry.space_group_name_H-M   'P 1'
#
loop_
_entity.id
_entity.type
_entity.pdbx_description
1 polymer ?
#
loop_
_entity_poly.entity_id
_entity_poly.type
_entity_poly.pdbx_seq_one_letter_code
_entity_poly.pdbx_strand_id
1 'polypeptide(L)'
;MVTSRQMGRLAESHGFTLHDATGFVAGHRWHEDGRFQQVHLFWWRNDKIAEQRGIPRAYLVVDPTLNLGSGQQPTDNSYGSVGRYRIPLVEWPSTVQEMRKWDDVAAEFSEVFGPAFDAPLEVGTESMRKLADRYRI
;
A
#
# COMPACT_ATOMS: atom_id res chain seq x y z
N MET A 1 9.55 -3.57 27.19
CA MET A 1 8.61 -3.30 26.08
C MET A 1 9.03 -1.98 25.47
N VAL A 2 9.41 -1.96 24.19
CA VAL A 2 9.85 -0.72 23.53
C VAL A 2 8.62 0.06 23.12
N THR A 3 8.56 1.34 23.50
CA THR A 3 7.43 2.22 23.17
C THR A 3 7.61 2.86 21.80
N SER A 4 6.50 3.23 21.12
CA SER A 4 6.52 4.00 19.87
C SER A 4 7.41 5.25 19.98
N ARG A 5 7.39 5.92 21.15
CA ARG A 5 8.24 7.07 21.48
C ARG A 5 9.74 6.76 21.47
N GLN A 6 10.14 5.58 21.95
CA GLN A 6 11.55 5.17 21.94
C GLN A 6 12.03 4.85 20.52
N MET A 7 11.19 4.24 19.69
CA MET A 7 11.51 3.98 18.27
C MET A 7 11.55 5.26 17.45
N GLY A 8 10.62 6.19 17.71
CA GLY A 8 10.62 7.50 17.06
C GLY A 8 11.92 8.26 17.32
N ARG A 9 12.33 8.37 18.59
CA ARG A 9 13.60 9.03 18.95
C ARG A 9 14.82 8.38 18.29
N LEU A 10 14.81 7.05 18.16
CA LEU A 10 15.89 6.34 17.48
C LEU A 10 15.95 6.74 15.99
N ALA A 11 14.82 6.74 15.29
CA ALA A 11 14.76 7.17 13.90
C ALA A 11 15.19 8.63 13.72
N GLU A 12 14.68 9.55 14.54
CA GLU A 12 15.06 10.97 14.51
C GLU A 12 16.56 11.16 14.78
N SER A 13 17.15 10.38 15.70
CA SER A 13 18.58 10.47 16.01
C SER A 13 19.51 10.09 14.85
N HIS A 14 18.96 9.42 13.83
CA HIS A 14 19.65 9.08 12.59
C HIS A 14 19.22 9.95 11.40
N GLY A 15 18.58 11.09 11.66
CA GLY A 15 18.21 12.07 10.62
C GLY A 15 16.94 11.71 9.85
N PHE A 16 16.16 10.73 10.31
CA PHE A 16 14.85 10.45 9.74
C PHE A 16 13.81 11.42 10.32
N THR A 17 13.07 12.08 9.45
CA THR A 17 11.89 12.85 9.87
C THR A 17 10.73 11.89 10.10
N LEU A 18 10.18 11.89 11.31
CA LEU A 18 8.94 11.17 11.57
C LEU A 18 7.79 11.97 10.99
N HIS A 19 7.00 11.31 10.15
CA HIS A 19 5.69 11.79 9.77
C HIS A 19 4.69 11.05 10.65
N ASP A 20 3.91 11.77 11.47
CA ASP A 20 2.63 11.23 11.91
C ASP A 20 1.91 10.80 10.62
N ALA A 21 1.53 9.52 10.53
CA ALA A 21 0.92 8.98 9.32
C ALA A 21 -0.51 9.50 9.19
N THR A 22 -0.67 10.81 9.03
CA THR A 22 -1.82 11.43 8.37
C THR A 22 -1.99 10.70 7.04
N GLY A 23 -3.01 9.85 6.96
CA GLY A 23 -3.29 9.05 5.78
C GLY A 23 -2.99 7.56 5.87
N PHE A 24 -2.57 7.01 7.01
CA PHE A 24 -2.64 5.55 7.20
C PHE A 24 -4.07 5.13 7.48
N VAL A 25 -4.63 4.31 6.59
CA VAL A 25 -5.97 3.72 6.73
C VAL A 25 -5.82 2.21 6.65
N ALA A 26 -6.33 1.51 7.68
CA ALA A 26 -6.42 0.06 7.71
C ALA A 26 -7.88 -0.35 7.60
N GLY A 27 -8.19 -1.21 6.63
CA GLY A 27 -9.50 -1.84 6.49
C GLY A 27 -9.35 -3.36 6.52
N HIS A 28 -10.34 -4.06 7.04
CA HIS A 28 -10.40 -5.51 6.93
C HIS A 28 -11.83 -5.99 6.70
N ARG A 29 -11.95 -7.19 6.12
CA ARG A 29 -13.23 -7.89 5.96
C ARG A 29 -13.05 -9.40 6.07
N TRP A 30 -14.11 -10.06 6.50
CA TRP A 30 -14.27 -11.51 6.44
C TRP A 30 -15.20 -11.85 5.28
N HIS A 31 -14.82 -12.84 4.50
CA HIS A 31 -15.65 -13.38 3.42
C HIS A 31 -16.53 -14.50 3.96
N GLU A 32 -17.65 -14.79 3.29
CA GLU A 32 -18.58 -15.86 3.67
C GLU A 32 -17.92 -17.25 3.67
N ASP A 33 -16.90 -17.44 2.84
CA ASP A 33 -16.08 -18.65 2.75
C ASP A 33 -15.00 -18.77 3.83
N GLY A 34 -14.98 -17.85 4.80
CA GLY A 34 -14.06 -17.84 5.94
C GLY A 34 -12.70 -17.17 5.66
N ARG A 35 -12.47 -16.64 4.45
CA ARG A 35 -11.23 -15.90 4.16
C ARG A 35 -11.17 -14.58 4.91
N PHE A 36 -9.98 -14.24 5.37
CA PHE A 36 -9.66 -12.93 5.92
C PHE A 36 -8.91 -12.08 4.91
N GLN A 37 -9.32 -10.82 4.80
CA GLN A 37 -8.67 -9.83 3.97
C GLN A 37 -8.42 -8.55 4.74
N GLN A 38 -7.23 -8.00 4.61
CA GLN A 38 -6.84 -6.71 5.16
C GLN A 38 -6.17 -5.89 4.07
N VAL A 39 -6.37 -4.57 4.11
CA VAL A 39 -5.67 -3.61 3.27
C VAL A 39 -5.17 -2.48 4.14
N HIS A 40 -3.90 -2.16 4.00
CA HIS A 40 -3.34 -0.91 4.49
C HIS A 40 -3.11 0.04 3.33
N LEU A 41 -3.54 1.28 3.52
CA LEU A 41 -3.36 2.37 2.58
C LEU A 41 -2.58 3.47 3.29
N PHE A 42 -1.53 3.99 2.66
CA PHE A 42 -0.84 5.17 3.16
C PHE A 42 -0.18 5.95 2.04
N TRP A 43 -0.02 7.26 2.24
CA TRP A 43 0.61 8.13 1.26
C TRP A 43 2.13 8.12 1.43
N TRP A 44 2.85 7.95 0.32
CA TRP A 44 4.27 8.25 0.20
C TRP A 44 4.55 9.44 -0.75
N ARG A 45 5.51 10.31 -0.39
CA ARG A 45 6.06 11.35 -1.26
C ARG A 45 7.55 11.59 -1.00
N ASN A 46 8.37 11.63 -2.05
CA ASN A 46 9.75 12.10 -1.99
C ASN A 46 10.30 12.46 -3.37
N ASP A 47 10.37 13.76 -3.67
CA ASP A 47 10.74 14.25 -4.99
C ASP A 47 12.19 13.86 -5.36
N LYS A 48 13.14 13.91 -4.40
CA LYS A 48 14.55 13.58 -4.62
C LYS A 48 14.78 12.10 -4.93
N ILE A 49 14.18 11.21 -4.14
CA ILE A 49 14.31 9.76 -4.36
C ILE A 49 13.59 9.36 -5.64
N ALA A 50 12.46 10.00 -5.93
CA ALA A 50 11.65 9.68 -7.10
C ALA A 50 12.40 9.93 -8.41
N GLU A 51 13.06 11.08 -8.53
CA GLU A 51 13.91 11.41 -9.69
C GLU A 51 15.04 10.39 -9.86
N GLN A 52 15.77 10.08 -8.78
CA GLN A 52 16.90 9.12 -8.82
C GLN A 52 16.49 7.72 -9.26
N ARG A 53 15.26 7.30 -8.91
CA ARG A 53 14.76 5.94 -9.17
C ARG A 53 13.81 5.85 -10.37
N GLY A 54 13.49 6.98 -11.01
CA GLY A 54 12.52 7.02 -12.11
C GLY A 54 11.09 6.63 -11.70
N ILE A 55 10.72 6.83 -10.44
CA ILE A 55 9.40 6.46 -9.88
C ILE A 55 8.51 7.71 -9.72
N PRO A 56 7.19 7.58 -9.47
CA PRO A 56 6.37 8.75 -9.18
C PRO A 56 6.80 9.44 -7.88
N ARG A 57 6.79 10.77 -7.86
CA ARG A 57 7.15 11.63 -6.71
C ARG A 57 6.17 11.53 -5.56
N ALA A 58 4.92 11.19 -5.85
CA ALA A 58 3.88 10.92 -4.87
C ALA A 58 3.02 9.73 -5.32
N TYR A 59 2.72 8.81 -4.42
CA TYR A 59 1.85 7.66 -4.68
C TYR A 59 1.14 7.18 -3.41
N LEU A 60 -0.01 6.55 -3.60
CA LEU A 60 -0.70 5.76 -2.58
C LEU A 60 -0.02 4.40 -2.51
N VAL A 61 0.44 4.00 -1.33
CA VAL A 61 0.88 2.64 -1.07
C VAL A 61 -0.33 1.79 -0.74
N VAL A 62 -0.41 0.63 -1.39
CA VAL A 62 -1.43 -0.40 -1.15
C VAL A 62 -0.70 -1.65 -0.65
N ASP A 63 -0.97 -2.04 0.59
CA ASP A 63 -0.36 -3.21 1.24
C ASP A 63 -1.48 -4.23 1.58
N PRO A 64 -1.84 -5.12 0.64
CA PRO A 64 -2.90 -6.09 0.86
C PRO A 64 -2.38 -7.37 1.52
N THR A 65 -3.15 -7.85 2.50
CA THR A 65 -3.03 -9.20 3.05
C THR A 65 -4.25 -10.02 2.61
N LEU A 66 -4.01 -11.15 1.95
CA LEU A 66 -5.03 -12.14 1.60
C LEU A 66 -4.65 -13.46 2.28
N ASN A 67 -5.46 -13.96 3.22
CA ASN A 67 -5.13 -15.15 4.01
C ASN A 67 -6.33 -16.12 4.14
N LEU A 68 -6.05 -17.43 4.11
CA LEU A 68 -7.02 -18.53 4.32
C LEU A 68 -7.15 -18.97 5.80
N GLY A 69 -6.41 -18.35 6.72
CA GLY A 69 -6.37 -18.80 8.11
C GLY A 69 -7.54 -18.29 8.97
N SER A 70 -8.52 -19.16 9.25
CA SER A 70 -9.47 -19.01 10.36
C SER A 70 -8.73 -19.10 11.70
N GLY A 71 -8.16 -17.99 12.19
CA GLY A 71 -7.55 -17.95 13.52
C GLY A 71 -6.35 -17.02 13.70
N GLN A 72 -5.81 -16.42 12.65
CA GLN A 72 -4.84 -15.33 12.82
C GLN A 72 -5.59 -14.03 13.08
N GLN A 73 -5.45 -13.48 14.28
CA GLN A 73 -5.96 -12.15 14.59
C GLN A 73 -5.37 -11.15 13.58
N PRO A 74 -6.15 -10.14 13.13
CA PRO A 74 -5.60 -8.99 12.43
C PRO A 74 -4.44 -8.46 13.27
N THR A 75 -3.22 -8.50 12.75
CA THR A 75 -2.12 -7.81 13.42
C THR A 75 -2.08 -6.39 12.89
N ASP A 76 -1.76 -5.43 13.76
CA ASP A 76 -1.60 -4.03 13.36
C ASP A 76 -0.49 -3.87 12.30
N ASN A 77 0.39 -4.86 12.17
CA ASN A 77 1.54 -4.90 11.27
C ASN A 77 1.68 -6.29 10.62
N SER A 78 0.67 -6.77 9.89
CA SER A 78 0.71 -8.05 9.19
C SER A 78 1.75 -8.03 8.06
N TYR A 79 2.99 -8.38 8.40
CA TYR A 79 4.11 -8.66 7.48
C TYR A 79 3.88 -9.91 6.58
N GLY A 80 2.63 -10.37 6.44
CA GLY A 80 2.21 -11.46 5.56
C GLY A 80 1.60 -10.97 4.25
N SER A 81 1.95 -9.75 3.83
CA SER A 81 1.35 -9.14 2.65
C SER A 81 1.72 -9.86 1.36
N VAL A 82 0.82 -9.80 0.38
CA VAL A 82 1.05 -10.37 -0.96
C VAL A 82 2.15 -9.61 -1.71
N GLY A 83 2.46 -8.40 -1.24
CA GLY A 83 3.44 -7.46 -1.75
C GLY A 83 2.99 -6.04 -1.39
N ARG A 84 3.87 -5.06 -1.62
CA ARG A 84 3.48 -3.65 -1.58
C ARG A 84 3.36 -3.11 -2.99
N TYR A 85 2.29 -2.36 -3.20
CA TYR A 85 1.95 -1.80 -4.48
C TYR A 85 1.79 -0.29 -4.38
N ARG A 86 1.82 0.39 -5.52
CA ARG A 86 1.64 1.83 -5.63
C ARG A 86 0.58 2.20 -6.64
N ILE A 87 -0.16 3.28 -6.37
CA ILE A 87 -0.93 4.02 -7.37
C ILE A 87 -0.37 5.43 -7.42
N PRO A 88 0.18 5.89 -8.57
CA PRO A 88 0.67 7.25 -8.71
C PRO A 88 -0.42 8.27 -8.36
N LEU A 89 -0.10 9.21 -7.46
CA LEU A 89 -0.96 10.37 -7.17
C LEU A 89 -0.67 11.53 -8.13
N VAL A 90 0.24 11.30 -9.07
CA VAL A 90 0.71 12.24 -10.08
C VAL A 90 0.69 11.57 -11.44
N GLU A 91 0.66 12.36 -12.49
CA GLU A 91 0.84 11.89 -13.86
C GLU A 91 2.20 11.19 -13.99
N TRP A 92 2.18 9.88 -14.25
CA TRP A 92 3.38 9.06 -14.36
C TRP A 92 3.09 7.80 -15.19
N PRO A 93 3.99 7.32 -16.06
CA PRO A 93 5.28 7.91 -16.40
C PRO A 93 5.09 9.19 -17.22
N SER A 94 5.66 10.30 -16.74
CA SER A 94 5.64 11.61 -17.39
C SER A 94 6.85 12.42 -16.92
N THR A 95 7.37 13.29 -17.77
CA THR A 95 8.40 14.27 -17.40
C THR A 95 7.85 15.35 -16.48
N VAL A 96 6.55 15.64 -16.58
CA VAL A 96 5.83 16.57 -15.71
C VAL A 96 4.87 15.77 -14.84
N GLN A 97 5.16 15.67 -13.54
CA GLN A 97 4.40 14.88 -12.57
C GLN A 97 3.35 15.73 -11.84
N GLU A 98 2.38 16.27 -12.56
CA GLU A 98 1.26 17.03 -11.98
C GLU A 98 0.37 16.14 -11.11
N MET A 99 -0.25 16.71 -10.08
CA MET A 99 -1.17 15.96 -9.21
C MET A 99 -2.40 15.53 -9.98
N ARG A 100 -2.78 14.27 -9.81
CA ARG A 100 -4.01 13.70 -10.39
C ARG A 100 -5.23 14.09 -9.56
N LYS A 101 -6.39 14.09 -10.19
CA LYS A 101 -7.66 14.17 -9.46
C LYS A 101 -7.84 12.90 -8.64
N TRP A 102 -8.37 13.05 -7.43
CA TRP A 102 -8.58 11.92 -6.53
C TRP A 102 -9.53 10.87 -7.11
N ASP A 103 -10.59 11.31 -7.80
CA ASP A 103 -11.56 10.38 -8.41
C ASP A 103 -10.90 9.44 -9.43
N ASP A 104 -9.91 9.93 -10.19
CA ASP A 104 -9.16 9.11 -11.15
C ASP A 104 -8.26 8.09 -10.43
N VAL A 105 -7.67 8.47 -9.30
CA VAL A 105 -6.86 7.57 -8.45
C VAL A 105 -7.76 6.50 -7.82
N ALA A 106 -8.94 6.87 -7.33
CA ALA A 106 -9.90 5.95 -6.73
C ALA A 106 -10.49 4.98 -7.76
N ALA A 107 -10.75 5.46 -8.98
CA ALA A 107 -11.17 4.63 -10.10
C ALA A 107 -10.07 3.62 -10.48
N GLU A 108 -8.82 4.06 -10.62
CA GLU A 108 -7.69 3.16 -10.90
C GLU A 108 -7.47 2.14 -9.78
N PHE A 109 -7.63 2.54 -8.51
CA PHE A 109 -7.59 1.59 -7.39
C PHE A 109 -8.62 0.48 -7.55
N SER A 110 -9.86 0.88 -7.83
CA SER A 110 -10.98 -0.05 -7.97
C SER A 110 -10.77 -0.99 -9.16
N GLU A 111 -10.29 -0.47 -10.28
CA GLU A 111 -10.00 -1.24 -11.50
C GLU A 111 -8.84 -2.24 -11.29
N VAL A 112 -7.74 -1.79 -10.68
CA VAL A 112 -6.50 -2.57 -10.58
C VAL A 112 -6.57 -3.59 -9.44
N PHE A 113 -7.07 -3.20 -8.26
CA PHE A 113 -7.02 -4.03 -7.05
C PHE A 113 -8.35 -4.70 -6.72
N GLY A 114 -9.48 -4.07 -7.07
CA GLY A 114 -10.83 -4.57 -6.77
C GLY A 114 -11.05 -6.02 -7.22
N PRO A 115 -10.82 -6.38 -8.50
CA PRO A 115 -11.02 -7.75 -8.98
C PRO A 115 -10.24 -8.80 -8.20
N ALA A 116 -8.99 -8.51 -7.82
CA ALA A 116 -8.16 -9.43 -7.06
C ALA A 116 -8.63 -9.56 -5.59
N PHE A 117 -9.27 -8.53 -5.06
CA PHE A 117 -9.86 -8.57 -3.72
C PHE A 117 -11.14 -9.40 -3.65
N ASP A 118 -11.91 -9.43 -4.73
CA ASP A 118 -13.17 -10.16 -4.80
C ASP A 118 -13.00 -11.61 -5.32
N ALA A 119 -11.88 -11.90 -6.00
CA ALA A 119 -11.54 -13.25 -6.46
C ALA A 119 -11.21 -14.23 -5.31
N PRO A 120 -11.28 -15.56 -5.54
CA PRO A 120 -10.74 -16.58 -4.62
C PRO A 120 -9.26 -16.32 -4.28
N LEU A 121 -8.80 -16.74 -3.08
CA LEU A 121 -7.47 -16.36 -2.56
C LEU A 121 -6.34 -16.58 -3.56
N GLU A 122 -6.24 -17.79 -4.10
CA GLU A 122 -5.14 -18.17 -4.99
C GLU A 122 -5.15 -17.32 -6.27
N VAL A 123 -6.34 -17.11 -6.85
CA VAL A 123 -6.56 -16.30 -8.05
C VAL A 123 -6.21 -14.83 -7.77
N GLY A 124 -6.71 -14.26 -6.68
CA GLY A 124 -6.43 -12.88 -6.29
C GLY A 124 -4.93 -12.65 -6.04
N THR A 125 -4.30 -13.58 -5.33
CA THR A 125 -2.84 -13.55 -5.05
C THR A 125 -2.03 -13.60 -6.35
N GLU A 126 -2.40 -14.48 -7.28
CA GLU A 126 -1.72 -14.61 -8.56
C GLU A 126 -1.92 -13.35 -9.44
N SER A 127 -3.14 -12.80 -9.51
CA SER A 127 -3.41 -11.55 -10.23
C SER A 127 -2.57 -10.39 -9.70
N MET A 128 -2.44 -10.26 -8.38
CA MET A 128 -1.60 -9.22 -7.77
C MET A 128 -0.11 -9.39 -8.11
N ARG A 129 0.38 -10.62 -8.22
CA ARG A 129 1.78 -10.90 -8.62
C ARG A 129 2.05 -10.57 -10.09
N LYS A 130 1.01 -10.61 -10.94
CA LYS A 130 1.08 -10.32 -12.37
C LYS A 130 0.88 -8.85 -12.72
N LEU A 131 0.62 -7.98 -11.73
CA LEU A 131 0.48 -6.55 -11.96
C LEU A 131 1.73 -5.98 -12.65
N ALA A 132 1.51 -5.02 -13.55
CA ALA A 132 2.58 -4.34 -14.27
C ALA A 132 3.53 -3.61 -13.30
N ASP A 133 4.78 -3.42 -13.70
CA ASP A 133 5.83 -2.77 -12.89
C ASP A 133 5.48 -1.34 -12.46
N ARG A 134 4.55 -0.68 -13.16
CA ARG A 134 3.96 0.60 -12.74
C ARG A 134 3.39 0.54 -11.33
N TYR A 135 2.81 -0.59 -10.94
CA TYR A 135 2.14 -0.78 -9.66
C TYR A 135 3.04 -1.39 -8.59
N ARG A 136 4.26 -1.83 -8.91
CA ARG A 136 5.12 -2.56 -7.98
C ARG A 136 6.11 -1.62 -7.28
N ILE A 137 6.43 -1.92 -6.03
CA ILE A 137 7.43 -1.22 -5.20
C ILE A 137 8.65 -2.12 -4.98
#